data_AF-A0A517TRI1-F1
#
_entry.id   AF-A0A517TRI1-F1
#
_cell.length_a   1.000
_cell.length_b   1.000
_cell.length_c   1.000
_cell.angle_alpha   90.00
_cell.angle_beta   90.00
_cell.angle_gamma   90.00
#
_symmetry.space_group_name_H-M   'P 1'
#
loop_
_entity.id
_entity.type
_entity.pdbx_description
1 polymer ?
#
loop_
_entity_poly.entity_id
_entity_poly.type
_entity_poly.pdbx_seq_one_letter_code
_entity_poly.pdbx_strand_id
1 'polypeptide(L)'
;MVTAVSALGSAWARGIELARQFAAALRREVALDLDEWIAAAVEDAPRELQRFAQGIRGDRQAVANALTSSWSNGPTEGHVNRLKLIKRQMYGRASFDLLRIRVLNAA
;
A
#
# COMPACT_ATOMS: atom_id res chain seq x y z
N MET A 1 -14.53 18.22 -27.19
CA MET A 1 -14.78 16.81 -26.76
C MET A 1 -13.57 15.91 -27.00
N VAL A 2 -12.99 15.85 -28.22
CA VAL A 2 -11.84 14.98 -28.53
C VAL A 2 -10.61 15.25 -27.64
N THR A 3 -10.28 16.51 -27.36
CA THR A 3 -9.14 16.91 -26.52
C THR A 3 -9.26 16.48 -25.05
N ALA A 4 -10.48 16.43 -24.52
CA ALA A 4 -10.73 15.99 -23.14
C ALA A 4 -10.57 14.47 -23.01
N VAL A 5 -10.96 13.71 -24.04
CA VAL A 5 -10.80 12.25 -24.07
C VAL A 5 -9.33 11.86 -24.25
N SER A 6 -8.57 12.57 -25.09
CA SER A 6 -7.12 12.33 -25.23
C SER A 6 -6.33 12.76 -23.99
N ALA A 7 -6.71 13.86 -23.33
CA ALA A 7 -6.10 14.28 -22.06
C ALA A 7 -6.35 13.29 -20.92
N LEU A 8 -7.53 12.66 -20.88
CA LEU A 8 -7.80 11.55 -19.96
C LEU A 8 -6.88 10.35 -20.26
N GLY A 9 -6.69 10.01 -21.54
CA GLY A 9 -5.77 8.95 -21.96
C GLY A 9 -4.32 9.18 -21.53
N SER A 10 -3.82 10.41 -21.65
CA SER A 10 -2.45 10.75 -21.23
C SER A 10 -2.28 10.75 -19.71
N ALA A 11 -3.27 11.24 -18.95
CA ALA A 11 -3.22 11.21 -17.49
C ALA A 11 -3.21 9.77 -16.95
N TRP A 12 -4.04 8.88 -17.50
CA TRP A 12 -4.04 7.47 -17.10
C TRP A 12 -2.74 6.75 -17.48
N ALA A 13 -2.17 7.04 -18.66
CA ALA A 13 -0.86 6.52 -19.04
C ALA A 13 0.22 6.92 -18.03
N ARG A 14 0.25 8.19 -17.63
CA ARG A 14 1.17 8.70 -16.61
C ARG A 14 0.93 8.06 -15.24
N GLY A 15 -0.33 7.90 -14.84
CA GLY A 15 -0.68 7.22 -13.59
C GLY A 15 -0.19 5.77 -13.55
N ILE A 16 -0.34 5.02 -14.65
CA ILE A 16 0.15 3.63 -14.75
C ILE A 16 1.68 3.57 -14.65
N GLU A 17 2.38 4.49 -15.33
CA GLU A 17 3.83 4.60 -15.27
C GLU A 17 4.32 4.82 -13.83
N LEU A 18 3.79 5.84 -13.16
CA LEU A 18 4.14 6.16 -11.77
C LEU A 18 3.80 5.02 -10.80
N ALA A 19 2.65 4.35 -10.98
CA ALA A 19 2.29 3.20 -10.18
C ALA A 19 3.26 2.02 -10.37
N ARG A 20 3.70 1.75 -11.61
CA ARG A 20 4.70 0.72 -11.90
C ARG A 20 6.06 1.05 -11.30
N GLN A 21 6.49 2.31 -11.42
CA GLN A 21 7.75 2.78 -10.83
C GLN A 21 7.74 2.57 -9.30
N PHE A 22 6.67 2.99 -8.63
CA PHE A 22 6.50 2.81 -7.19
C PHE A 22 6.47 1.32 -6.79
N ALA A 23 5.75 0.49 -7.54
CA ALA A 23 5.69 -0.94 -7.28
C ALA A 23 7.05 -1.64 -7.48
N ALA A 24 7.82 -1.25 -8.49
CA ALA A 24 9.18 -1.73 -8.71
C ALA A 24 10.12 -1.31 -7.56
N ALA A 25 9.98 -0.07 -7.07
CA ALA A 25 10.73 0.41 -5.93
C ALA A 25 10.42 -0.37 -4.65
N LEU A 26 9.15 -0.68 -4.38
CA LEU A 26 8.72 -1.54 -3.26
C LEU A 26 9.28 -2.96 -3.36
N ARG A 27 9.46 -3.49 -4.58
CA ARG A 27 10.14 -4.77 -4.82
C ARG A 27 11.66 -4.67 -4.80
N ARG A 28 12.21 -3.48 -4.55
CA ARG A 28 13.65 -3.16 -4.54
C ARG A 28 14.34 -3.43 -5.89
N GLU A 29 13.58 -3.36 -6.98
CA GLU A 29 14.09 -3.53 -8.35
C GLU A 29 14.74 -2.25 -8.87
N VAL A 30 14.28 -1.09 -8.38
CA VAL A 30 14.78 0.24 -8.77
C VAL A 30 14.89 1.14 -7.55
N ALA A 31 15.83 2.08 -7.60
CA ALA A 31 15.85 3.20 -6.65
C ALA A 31 14.71 4.18 -6.98
N LEU A 32 14.16 4.82 -5.96
CA LEU A 32 13.10 5.80 -6.09
C LEU A 32 13.39 6.99 -5.19
N ASP A 33 13.46 8.18 -5.77
CA ASP A 33 13.31 9.42 -5.01
C ASP A 33 11.82 9.59 -4.68
N LEU A 34 11.49 9.41 -3.40
CA LEU A 34 10.10 9.44 -2.94
C LEU A 34 9.48 10.83 -3.08
N ASP A 35 10.25 11.91 -2.94
CA ASP A 35 9.71 13.26 -3.03
C ASP A 35 9.41 13.67 -4.45
N GLU A 36 10.34 13.38 -5.36
CA GLU A 36 10.16 13.61 -6.78
C GLU A 36 8.97 12.81 -7.29
N TRP A 37 8.85 11.54 -6.88
CA TRP A 37 7.72 10.70 -7.23
C TRP A 37 6.39 11.23 -6.70
N ILE A 38 6.34 11.67 -5.43
CA ILE A 38 5.13 12.27 -4.85
C ILE A 38 4.75 13.56 -5.60
N ALA A 39 5.71 14.41 -5.95
CA ALA A 39 5.46 15.63 -6.69
C ALA A 39 4.82 15.32 -8.06
N ALA A 40 5.46 14.43 -8.84
CA ALA A 40 4.95 14.01 -10.15
C ALA A 40 3.56 13.35 -10.06
N ALA A 41 3.31 12.54 -9.03
CA ALA A 41 2.02 11.90 -8.82
C ALA A 41 0.91 12.88 -8.42
N VAL A 42 1.23 13.99 -7.77
CA VAL A 42 0.25 15.03 -7.40
C VAL A 42 -0.09 15.93 -8.59
N GLU A 43 0.87 16.18 -9.48
CA GLU A 43 0.70 17.09 -10.61
C GLU A 43 -0.02 16.44 -11.80
N ASP A 44 0.47 15.27 -12.26
CA ASP A 44 0.12 14.75 -13.59
C ASP A 44 -0.76 13.49 -13.58
N ALA A 45 -0.97 12.87 -12.43
CA ALA A 45 -1.67 11.59 -12.34
C ALA A 45 -3.19 11.75 -12.22
N PRO A 46 -3.98 10.67 -12.45
CA PRO A 46 -5.41 10.67 -12.16
C PRO A 46 -5.66 10.94 -10.67
N ARG A 47 -6.83 11.51 -10.37
CA ARG A 47 -7.20 11.96 -9.02
C ARG A 47 -7.02 10.89 -7.94
N GLU A 48 -7.23 9.63 -8.29
CA GLU A 48 -7.05 8.47 -7.42
C GLU A 48 -5.59 8.33 -6.96
N LEU A 49 -4.64 8.45 -7.89
CA LEU A 49 -3.21 8.36 -7.58
C LEU A 49 -2.71 9.63 -6.88
N GLN A 50 -3.25 10.80 -7.23
CA GLN A 50 -2.95 12.05 -6.52
C GLN A 50 -3.30 11.92 -5.03
N ARG A 51 -4.51 11.42 -4.71
CA ARG A 51 -4.95 11.18 -3.32
C ARG A 51 -4.06 10.18 -2.60
N PHE A 52 -3.66 9.11 -3.28
CA PHE A 52 -2.71 8.15 -2.75
C PHE A 52 -1.36 8.80 -2.41
N ALA A 53 -0.80 9.59 -3.33
CA ALA A 53 0.46 10.31 -3.13
C ALA A 53 0.40 11.31 -1.97
N GLN A 54 -0.74 11.98 -1.76
CA GLN A 54 -0.96 12.84 -0.59
C GLN A 54 -0.99 12.07 0.72
N GLY A 55 -1.57 10.87 0.75
CA GLY A 55 -1.51 9.98 1.92
C GLY A 55 -0.07 9.56 2.22
N ILE A 56 0.66 9.12 1.19
CA ILE A 56 2.08 8.77 1.29
C ILE A 56 2.93 9.96 1.78
N ARG A 57 2.60 11.19 1.39
CA ARG A 57 3.26 12.39 1.89
C ARG A 57 3.12 12.56 3.41
N GLY A 58 1.95 12.23 3.97
CA GLY A 58 1.74 12.21 5.42
C GLY A 58 2.56 11.14 6.13
N ASP A 59 2.66 9.95 5.52
CA ASP A 59 3.40 8.80 6.05
C ASP A 59 4.84 8.69 5.49
N ARG A 60 5.40 9.79 4.99
CA ARG A 60 6.64 9.80 4.19
C ARG A 60 7.79 9.05 4.87
N GLN A 61 8.00 9.27 6.16
CA GLN A 61 9.08 8.62 6.89
C GLN A 61 8.88 7.09 6.94
N ALA A 62 7.66 6.63 7.17
CA ALA A 62 7.34 5.21 7.22
C ALA A 62 7.55 4.56 5.84
N VAL A 63 7.15 5.24 4.76
CA VAL A 63 7.31 4.75 3.39
C VAL A 63 8.77 4.75 2.95
N ALA A 64 9.53 5.80 3.28
CA ALA A 64 10.97 5.83 3.04
C ALA A 64 11.68 4.66 3.74
N ASN A 65 11.34 4.39 5.00
CA ASN A 65 11.85 3.24 5.72
C ASN A 65 11.41 1.91 5.08
N ALA A 66 10.19 1.80 4.56
CA ALA A 66 9.74 0.60 3.87
C ALA A 66 10.54 0.32 2.58
N LEU A 67 10.99 1.37 1.89
CA LEU A 67 11.82 1.26 0.68
C LEU A 67 13.28 0.86 0.99
N THR A 68 13.84 1.32 2.11
CA THR A 68 15.28 1.11 2.41
C THR A 68 15.55 0.01 3.44
N SER A 69 14.62 -0.28 4.34
CA SER A 69 14.79 -1.28 5.39
C SER A 69 14.96 -2.67 4.79
N SER A 70 15.83 -3.48 5.39
CA SER A 70 15.97 -4.90 5.06
C SER A 70 14.78 -5.74 5.56
N TRP A 71 14.09 -5.28 6.61
CA TRP A 71 12.96 -5.96 7.24
C TRP A 71 11.65 -5.70 6.50
N SER A 72 10.82 -6.74 6.37
CA SER A 72 9.46 -6.63 5.82
C SER A 72 8.42 -6.78 6.93
N ASN A 73 7.28 -6.08 6.78
CA ASN A 73 6.13 -6.24 7.67
C ASN A 73 5.28 -7.50 7.35
N GLY A 74 5.65 -8.25 6.30
CA GLY A 74 4.88 -9.39 5.79
C GLY A 74 4.57 -10.47 6.84
N PRO A 75 5.56 -10.94 7.63
CA PRO A 75 5.29 -11.91 8.70
C PRO A 75 4.29 -11.40 9.73
N THR A 76 4.45 -10.15 10.18
CA THR A 76 3.54 -9.52 11.16
C THR A 76 2.12 -9.40 10.59
N GLU A 77 1.99 -8.94 9.36
CA GLU A 77 0.69 -8.85 8.67
C GLU A 77 0.05 -10.22 8.47
N GLY A 78 0.83 -11.25 8.18
CA GLY A 78 0.37 -12.64 8.11
C GLY A 78 -0.26 -13.11 9.43
N HIS A 79 0.40 -12.86 10.56
CA HIS A 79 -0.15 -13.18 11.88
C HIS A 79 -1.42 -12.39 12.17
N VAL A 80 -1.44 -11.08 11.87
CA VAL A 80 -2.64 -10.24 12.02
C VAL A 80 -3.79 -10.75 11.15
N ASN A 81 -3.52 -11.18 9.92
CA ASN A 81 -4.53 -11.73 9.02
C ASN A 81 -5.08 -13.06 9.54
N ARG A 82 -4.23 -13.96 10.04
CA ARG A 82 -4.65 -15.20 10.71
C ARG A 82 -5.55 -14.92 11.92
N LEU A 83 -5.18 -13.94 12.75
CA LEU A 83 -5.99 -13.50 13.89
C LEU A 83 -7.36 -12.96 13.45
N LYS A 84 -7.39 -12.10 12.43
CA LYS A 84 -8.64 -11.56 11.85
C LYS A 84 -9.52 -12.68 11.29
N LEU A 85 -8.93 -13.68 10.64
CA LEU A 85 -9.65 -14.84 10.12
C LEU A 85 -10.31 -15.66 11.22
N ILE A 86 -9.57 -16.01 12.28
CA ILE A 86 -10.12 -16.75 13.44
C ILE A 86 -11.29 -15.97 14.06
N LYS A 87 -11.13 -14.66 14.27
CA LYS A 87 -12.21 -13.81 14.81
C LYS A 87 -13.45 -13.78 13.90
N ARG A 88 -13.26 -13.76 12.57
CA ARG A 88 -14.35 -13.80 11.57
C ARG A 88 -15.07 -15.14 11.54
N GLN A 89 -14.33 -16.27 11.61
CA GLN A 89 -14.91 -17.62 11.73
C GLN A 89 -15.78 -17.78 12.98
N MET A 90 -15.54 -16.96 13.99
CA MET A 90 -16.30 -16.94 15.24
C MET A 90 -17.36 -15.84 15.29
N TYR A 91 -17.71 -15.25 14.14
CA TYR A 91 -18.71 -14.18 14.03
C TYR A 91 -18.46 -13.00 14.99
N GLY A 92 -17.18 -12.70 15.27
CA GLY A 92 -16.80 -11.63 16.19
C GLY A 92 -16.98 -11.95 17.67
N ARG A 93 -17.42 -13.16 18.04
CA ARG A 93 -17.69 -13.60 19.43
C ARG A 93 -16.45 -14.14 20.17
N ALA A 94 -15.26 -13.98 19.60
CA ALA A 94 -14.03 -14.37 20.24
C ALA A 94 -13.59 -13.27 21.24
N SER A 95 -13.90 -13.46 22.53
CA SER A 95 -13.23 -12.71 23.60
C SER A 95 -11.71 -12.96 23.55
N PHE A 96 -10.93 -12.14 24.23
CA PHE A 96 -9.47 -12.29 24.23
C PHE A 96 -9.04 -13.70 24.66
N ASP A 97 -9.62 -14.24 25.74
CA ASP A 97 -9.29 -15.58 26.25
C ASP A 97 -9.57 -16.67 25.21
N LEU A 98 -10.70 -16.58 24.53
CA LEU A 98 -11.10 -17.54 23.51
C LEU A 98 -10.22 -17.43 22.24
N LEU A 99 -9.85 -16.22 21.85
CA LEU A 99 -8.91 -15.98 20.76
C LEU A 99 -7.53 -16.55 21.11
N ARG A 100 -7.04 -16.30 22.34
CA ARG A 100 -5.77 -16.82 22.85
C ARG A 100 -5.74 -18.35 22.81
N ILE A 101 -6.80 -19.01 23.28
CA ILE A 101 -6.90 -20.47 23.24
C ILE A 101 -6.77 -21.00 21.81
N ARG A 102 -7.51 -20.42 20.84
CA ARG A 102 -7.47 -20.89 19.44
C ARG A 102 -6.17 -20.58 18.71
N VAL A 103 -5.46 -19.52 19.09
CA VAL A 103 -4.21 -19.14 18.43
C VAL A 103 -3.02 -19.93 18.99
N LEU A 104 -2.96 -20.10 20.30
CA LEU A 104 -1.82 -20.76 20.97
C LEU A 104 -1.93 -22.29 21.01
N ASN A 105 -3.15 -22.85 20.96
CA ASN A 105 -3.37 -24.30 20.99
C ASN A 105 -3.72 -24.90 19.62
N ALA A 106 -3.65 -24.12 18.54
CA ALA A 106 -3.78 -24.66 17.19
C ALA A 106 -2.49 -25.39 16.81
N ALA A 107 -2.52 -26.72 16.88
CA ALA A 107 -1.54 -27.62 16.27
C ALA A 107 -1.63 -27.56 14.73
#